data_AF-A0A1E1MRE9-F1
#
_entry.id   AF-A0A1E1MRE9-F1
#
_cell.length_a   1.000
_cell.length_b   1.000
_cell.length_c   1.000
_cell.angle_alpha   90.00
_cell.angle_beta   90.00
_cell.angle_gamma   90.00
#
_symmetry.space_group_name_H-M   'P 1'
#
loop_
_entity.id
_entity.type
_entity.pdbx_description
1 polymer ?
#
loop_
_entity_poly.entity_id
_entity_poly.type
_entity_poly.pdbx_seq_one_letter_code
_entity_poly.pdbx_strand_id
1 'polypeptide(L)'
;MIDTGAAKVSTVGKGQYEAYKALYKAELLLSRGISIKFGIGNASSIGVLIVPLPIGEIQFEVMTTDTPFLLYLDDMDKLKVMLDNLRNVLIILSGDVPIIRKWGYPFLLWEQPREALEAYVIDNLSTVNVLTEADLRRLHQRFGHPSVRKLEKLLEESGHEHNSELLKKLTKFCKYC
;
A
#
# COMPACT_ATOMS: atom_id res chain seq x y z
N MET A 1 -0.86 3.57 6.77
CA MET A 1 -0.77 5.03 6.53
C MET A 1 -0.46 5.69 7.85
N ILE A 2 0.52 6.59 7.92
CA ILE A 2 0.76 7.37 9.14
C ILE A 2 -0.24 8.52 9.14
N ASP A 3 -1.06 8.58 10.18
CA ASP A 3 -2.16 9.52 10.26
C ASP A 3 -2.11 10.24 11.61
N THR A 4 -1.68 11.50 11.57
CA THR A 4 -1.58 12.36 12.75
C THR A 4 -2.95 12.82 13.26
N GLY A 5 -4.01 12.66 12.45
CA GLY A 5 -5.40 12.90 12.82
C GLY A 5 -6.14 11.63 13.24
N ALA A 6 -5.47 10.46 13.23
CA ALA A 6 -6.09 9.22 13.68
C ALA A 6 -6.52 9.31 15.14
N ALA A 7 -7.46 8.43 15.50
CA ALA A 7 -7.89 8.24 16.87
C ALA A 7 -6.70 7.93 17.79
N LYS A 8 -6.87 8.06 19.11
CA LYS A 8 -5.81 7.86 20.13
C LYS A 8 -5.11 6.48 20.13
N VAL A 9 -5.39 5.62 19.16
CA VAL A 9 -4.85 4.28 18.94
C VAL A 9 -4.73 4.00 17.44
N SER A 10 -3.78 3.16 17.05
CA SER A 10 -3.74 2.65 15.68
C SER A 10 -4.95 1.75 15.37
N THR A 11 -5.51 1.89 14.18
CA THR A 11 -6.75 1.18 13.78
C THR A 11 -6.64 0.55 12.41
N VAL A 12 -7.43 -0.49 12.18
CA VAL A 12 -7.59 -1.13 10.88
C VAL A 12 -9.05 -1.50 10.65
N GLY A 13 -9.56 -1.35 9.43
CA GLY A 13 -10.90 -1.81 9.09
C GLY A 13 -11.00 -3.34 8.98
N LYS A 14 -12.19 -3.89 9.24
CA LYS A 14 -12.43 -5.34 9.21
C LYS A 14 -11.99 -6.00 7.90
N GLY A 15 -12.29 -5.41 6.75
CA GLY A 15 -11.91 -5.97 5.45
C GLY A 15 -10.39 -6.05 5.25
N GLN A 16 -9.66 -5.07 5.78
CA GLN A 16 -8.18 -5.06 5.73
C GLN A 16 -7.59 -6.11 6.67
N TYR A 17 -8.18 -6.30 7.86
CA TYR A 17 -7.84 -7.42 8.75
C TYR A 17 -8.07 -8.77 8.07
N GLU A 18 -9.22 -8.97 7.42
CA GLU A 18 -9.54 -10.24 6.73
C GLU A 18 -8.54 -10.54 5.61
N ALA A 19 -8.14 -9.53 4.84
CA ALA A 19 -7.09 -9.66 3.84
C ALA A 19 -5.74 -10.02 4.48
N TYR A 20 -5.33 -9.32 5.53
CA TYR A 20 -4.09 -9.60 6.26
C TYR A 20 -4.08 -11.02 6.85
N LYS A 21 -5.20 -11.45 7.46
CA LYS A 21 -5.39 -12.80 7.98
C LYS A 21 -5.24 -13.87 6.90
N ALA A 22 -5.80 -13.66 5.72
CA ALA A 22 -5.72 -14.62 4.63
C ALA A 22 -4.27 -14.85 4.17
N LEU A 23 -3.43 -13.81 4.21
CA LEU A 23 -2.02 -13.87 3.81
C LEU A 23 -1.12 -14.44 4.91
N TYR A 24 -1.29 -13.95 6.15
CA TYR A 24 -0.34 -14.20 7.24
C TYR A 24 -0.87 -15.13 8.33
N LYS A 25 -2.08 -15.68 8.17
CA LYS A 25 -2.77 -16.54 9.15
C LYS A 25 -2.87 -15.90 10.54
N ALA A 26 -3.03 -14.58 10.59
CA ALA A 26 -3.05 -13.82 11.83
C ALA A 26 -4.29 -14.12 12.69
N GLU A 27 -4.08 -14.19 14.00
CA GLU A 27 -5.14 -14.37 14.98
C GLU A 27 -5.68 -13.01 15.45
N LEU A 28 -6.96 -12.98 15.82
CA LEU A 28 -7.60 -11.81 16.39
C LEU A 28 -7.64 -11.98 17.91
N LEU A 29 -7.01 -11.05 18.63
CA LEU A 29 -7.05 -11.00 20.08
C LEU A 29 -8.32 -10.29 20.56
N LEU A 30 -8.65 -10.48 21.84
CA LEU A 30 -9.81 -9.83 22.46
C LEU A 30 -9.71 -8.30 22.34
N SER A 31 -10.84 -7.68 22.00
CA SER A 31 -10.96 -6.23 21.93
C SER A 31 -10.72 -5.61 23.31
N ARG A 32 -10.09 -4.43 23.32
CA ARG A 32 -10.00 -3.58 24.51
C ARG A 32 -11.29 -2.80 24.80
N GLY A 33 -12.35 -3.02 24.02
CA GLY A 33 -13.64 -2.32 24.17
C GLY A 33 -13.59 -0.86 23.71
N ILE A 34 -12.62 -0.51 22.87
CA ILE A 34 -12.43 0.85 22.39
C ILE A 34 -13.50 1.19 21.34
N SER A 35 -14.13 2.35 21.50
CA SER A 35 -15.01 2.93 20.49
C SER A 35 -14.42 4.26 20.02
N ILE A 36 -14.39 4.43 18.69
CA ILE A 36 -13.73 5.55 18.02
C ILE A 36 -14.75 6.24 17.13
N LYS A 37 -14.67 7.56 17.10
CA LYS A 37 -15.50 8.39 16.24
C LYS A 37 -14.81 8.57 14.89
N PHE A 38 -15.42 8.07 13.83
CA PHE A 38 -14.99 8.27 12.44
C PHE A 38 -16.00 9.20 11.76
N GLY A 39 -15.56 10.42 11.41
CA GLY A 39 -16.46 11.45 10.87
C GLY A 39 -17.64 11.73 11.81
N ILE A 40 -18.87 11.60 11.30
CA ILE A 40 -20.10 11.80 12.08
C ILE A 40 -20.55 10.56 12.88
N GLY A 41 -19.93 9.39 12.69
CA GLY A 41 -20.35 8.13 13.29
C GLY A 41 -19.37 7.55 14.31
N ASN A 42 -19.82 6.56 15.08
CA ASN A 42 -18.97 5.77 15.98
C ASN A 42 -18.74 4.38 15.38
N ALA A 43 -17.54 3.84 15.60
CA ALA A 43 -17.19 2.46 15.30
C ALA A 43 -16.65 1.80 16.56
N SER A 44 -16.95 0.52 16.73
CA SER A 44 -16.46 -0.26 17.86
C SER A 44 -15.38 -1.22 17.39
N SER A 45 -14.37 -1.40 18.23
CA SER A 45 -13.37 -2.44 18.04
C SER A 45 -14.01 -3.81 18.21
N ILE A 46 -13.67 -4.74 17.31
CA ILE A 46 -14.06 -6.16 17.37
C ILE A 46 -12.91 -7.05 17.85
N GLY A 47 -11.71 -6.50 17.97
CA GLY A 47 -10.53 -7.24 18.41
C GLY A 47 -9.24 -6.46 18.17
N VAL A 48 -8.13 -7.02 18.62
CA VAL A 48 -6.80 -6.45 18.39
C VAL A 48 -6.02 -7.35 17.45
N LEU A 49 -5.42 -6.75 16.42
CA LEU A 49 -4.49 -7.40 15.52
C LEU A 49 -3.07 -6.91 15.86
N ILE A 50 -2.14 -7.86 16.03
CA ILE A 50 -0.72 -7.55 16.18
C ILE A 50 -0.05 -7.66 14.81
N VAL A 51 0.67 -6.62 14.41
CA VAL A 51 1.34 -6.55 13.12
C VAL A 51 2.83 -6.26 13.32
N PRO A 52 3.73 -7.17 12.91
CA PRO A 52 5.16 -6.87 12.84
C PRO A 52 5.41 -5.93 11.65
N LEU A 53 6.01 -4.78 11.93
CA LEU A 53 6.41 -3.79 10.93
C LEU A 53 7.92 -3.52 11.06
N PRO A 54 8.57 -2.93 10.03
CA PRO A 54 10.01 -2.63 10.09
C PRO A 54 10.40 -1.67 11.23
N ILE A 55 9.43 -0.91 11.77
CA ILE A 55 9.63 0.02 12.89
C ILE A 55 9.36 -0.61 14.26
N GLY A 56 8.93 -1.87 14.29
CA GLY A 56 8.51 -2.58 15.49
C GLY A 56 7.12 -3.20 15.36
N GLU A 57 6.72 -3.91 16.41
CA GLU A 57 5.40 -4.50 16.51
C GLU A 57 4.36 -3.46 16.92
N ILE A 58 3.24 -3.39 16.19
CA ILE A 58 2.16 -2.44 16.46
C ILE A 58 0.86 -3.20 16.65
N GLN A 59 0.07 -2.75 17.63
CA GLN A 59 -1.26 -3.28 17.91
C GLN A 59 -2.30 -2.39 17.25
N PHE A 60 -3.06 -2.95 16.32
CA PHE A 60 -4.16 -2.28 15.64
C PHE A 60 -5.50 -2.73 16.21
N GLU A 61 -6.31 -1.78 16.63
CA GLU A 61 -7.72 -2.04 16.93
C GLU A 61 -8.45 -2.31 15.61
N VAL A 62 -9.04 -3.50 15.48
CA VAL A 62 -9.83 -3.89 14.31
C VAL A 62 -11.22 -3.31 14.47
N MET A 63 -11.58 -2.38 13.59
CA MET A 63 -12.83 -1.64 13.63
C MET A 63 -13.84 -2.23 12.64
N THR A 64 -15.13 -2.04 12.90
CA THR A 64 -16.21 -2.40 11.96
C THR A 64 -16.26 -1.54 10.69
N THR A 65 -15.36 -0.58 10.53
CA THR A 65 -15.31 0.36 9.41
C THR A 65 -14.54 -0.20 8.22
N ASP A 66 -14.77 0.40 7.05
CA ASP A 66 -13.96 0.19 5.85
C ASP A 66 -12.85 1.24 5.76
N THR A 67 -11.86 1.10 6.64
CA THR A 67 -10.72 2.02 6.74
C THR A 67 -9.42 1.26 6.51
N PRO A 68 -8.39 1.91 5.92
CA PRO A 68 -7.07 1.32 5.80
C PRO A 68 -6.43 1.13 7.18
N PHE A 69 -5.23 0.56 7.20
CA PHE A 69 -4.38 0.61 8.39
C PHE A 69 -3.95 2.07 8.65
N LEU A 70 -4.37 2.62 9.79
CA LEU A 70 -4.03 3.94 10.29
C LEU A 70 -3.07 3.78 11.47
N LEU A 71 -1.84 4.23 11.30
CA LEU A 71 -0.82 4.26 12.34
C LEU A 71 -0.90 5.60 13.07
N TYR A 72 -1.18 5.53 14.38
CA TYR A 72 -1.28 6.69 15.24
C TYR A 72 0.07 7.09 15.84
N LEU A 73 0.22 8.38 16.15
CA LEU A 73 1.46 8.96 16.69
C LEU A 73 1.87 8.37 18.03
N ASP A 74 0.94 8.04 18.92
CA ASP A 74 1.29 7.49 20.25
C ASP A 74 2.00 6.12 20.14
N ASP A 75 1.69 5.33 19.11
CA ASP A 75 2.43 4.08 18.87
C ASP A 75 3.83 4.37 18.29
N MET A 76 3.99 5.43 17.49
CA MET A 76 5.31 5.89 17.05
C MET A 76 6.14 6.43 18.21
N ASP A 77 5.54 7.19 19.13
CA ASP A 77 6.21 7.75 20.31
C ASP A 77 6.74 6.63 21.22
N LYS A 78 5.91 5.60 21.48
CA LYS A 78 6.32 4.40 22.24
C LYS A 78 7.50 3.68 21.59
N LEU A 79 7.49 3.58 20.26
CA LEU A 79 8.55 2.97 19.47
C LEU A 79 9.74 3.90 19.22
N LYS A 80 9.67 5.16 19.68
CA LYS A 80 10.68 6.21 19.46
C LYS A 80 11.00 6.44 17.97
N VAL A 81 9.96 6.42 17.15
CA VAL A 81 10.04 6.58 15.69
C VAL A 81 9.81 8.05 15.34
N MET A 82 10.71 8.65 14.57
CA MET A 82 10.54 10.01 14.06
C MET A 82 10.25 9.99 12.56
N LEU A 83 9.21 10.70 12.12
CA LEU A 83 8.94 10.92 10.70
C LEU A 83 9.80 12.07 10.17
N ASP A 84 10.79 11.75 9.33
CA ASP A 84 11.49 12.73 8.51
C ASP A 84 10.75 12.88 7.18
N ASN A 85 9.92 13.91 7.16
CA ASN A 85 9.02 14.20 6.06
C ASN A 85 9.78 14.85 4.87
N LEU A 86 11.02 15.32 5.03
CA LEU A 86 11.79 15.87 3.90
C LEU A 86 12.53 14.75 3.16
N ARG A 87 13.05 13.77 3.89
CA ARG A 87 13.75 12.60 3.32
C ARG A 87 12.83 11.42 3.00
N ASN A 88 11.56 11.47 3.40
CA ASN A 88 10.60 10.36 3.30
C ASN A 88 11.12 9.08 3.97
N VAL A 89 11.56 9.22 5.22
CA VAL A 89 12.01 8.09 6.05
C VAL A 89 11.40 8.17 7.44
N LEU A 90 11.26 7.01 8.08
CA LEU A 90 11.06 6.88 9.51
C LEU A 90 12.42 6.58 10.14
N ILE A 91 12.87 7.46 11.03
CA ILE A 91 14.11 7.28 11.76
C ILE A 91 13.79 6.45 13.01
N ILE A 92 14.47 5.32 13.13
CA ILE A 92 14.42 4.43 14.29
C ILE A 92 15.82 4.24 14.87
N LEU A 93 15.93 3.64 16.06
CA LEU A 93 17.23 3.46 16.72
C LEU A 93 18.23 2.64 15.90
N SER A 94 17.74 1.71 15.07
CA SER A 94 18.57 0.86 14.21
C SER A 94 18.87 1.44 12.83
N GLY A 95 18.34 2.63 12.49
CA GLY A 95 18.57 3.28 11.21
C GLY A 95 17.31 3.89 10.59
N ASP A 96 17.40 4.22 9.30
CA ASP A 96 16.30 4.83 8.55
C ASP A 96 15.47 3.74 7.83
N VAL A 97 14.14 3.82 7.96
CA VAL A 97 13.18 2.97 7.24
C VAL A 97 12.50 3.83 6.18
N PRO A 98 12.61 3.49 4.89
CA PRO A 98 11.99 4.28 3.83
C PRO A 98 10.46 4.22 3.91
N ILE A 99 9.84 5.35 3.62
CA ILE A 99 8.39 5.46 3.43
C ILE A 99 8.06 6.03 2.07
N ILE A 100 6.79 5.89 1.73
CA ILE A 100 6.23 6.31 0.46
C ILE A 100 5.23 7.43 0.71
N ARG A 101 5.16 8.40 -0.20
CA ARG A 101 4.06 9.37 -0.21
C ARG A 101 3.08 9.10 -1.33
N LYS A 102 1.80 9.04 -0.98
CA LYS A 102 0.70 8.94 -1.94
C LYS A 102 -0.45 9.83 -1.47
N TRP A 103 -0.99 10.62 -2.39
CA TRP A 103 -2.11 11.54 -2.10
C TRP A 103 -1.86 12.50 -0.92
N GLY A 104 -0.60 12.89 -0.70
CA GLY A 104 -0.22 13.75 0.43
C GLY A 104 -0.01 13.01 1.77
N TYR A 105 -0.23 11.69 1.83
CA TYR A 105 -0.06 10.90 3.05
C TYR A 105 1.17 9.99 3.00
N PRO A 106 1.88 9.82 4.13
CA PRO A 106 2.96 8.86 4.28
C PRO A 106 2.45 7.42 4.49
N PHE A 107 3.06 6.46 3.80
CA PHE A 107 2.78 5.03 3.86
C PHE A 107 4.06 4.27 4.21
N LEU A 108 3.99 3.48 5.28
CA LEU A 108 5.01 2.49 5.62
C LEU A 108 4.72 1.19 4.85
N LEU A 109 5.76 0.58 4.29
CA LEU A 109 5.70 -0.73 3.67
C LEU A 109 5.86 -1.84 4.70
N TRP A 110 5.08 -2.92 4.53
CA TRP A 110 5.04 -4.08 5.44
C TRP A 110 6.34 -4.88 5.48
N GLU A 111 6.88 -5.16 4.29
CA GLU A 111 8.09 -5.91 4.11
C GLU A 111 9.04 -5.02 3.31
N GLN A 112 10.34 -5.13 3.59
CA GLN A 112 11.40 -4.56 2.78
C GLN A 112 12.05 -5.69 1.94
N PRO A 113 11.37 -6.37 0.98
CA PRO A 113 12.10 -6.93 -0.13
C PRO A 113 12.65 -5.73 -0.88
N ARG A 114 13.97 -5.71 -1.03
CA ARG A 114 14.66 -4.73 -1.87
C ARG A 114 13.96 -4.60 -3.24
N GLU A 115 13.40 -5.70 -3.76
CA GLU A 115 12.64 -5.73 -5.01
C GLU A 115 11.30 -4.95 -4.96
N ALA A 116 10.58 -4.95 -3.84
CA ALA A 116 9.30 -4.22 -3.75
C ALA A 116 9.53 -2.71 -3.60
N LEU A 117 10.59 -2.32 -2.89
CA LEU A 117 11.04 -0.93 -2.82
C LEU A 117 11.60 -0.49 -4.18
N GLU A 118 12.41 -1.31 -4.85
CA GLU A 118 12.94 -1.03 -6.19
C GLU A 118 11.82 -0.90 -7.22
N ALA A 119 10.84 -1.82 -7.24
CA ALA A 119 9.68 -1.72 -8.13
C ALA A 119 8.85 -0.46 -7.83
N TYR A 120 8.64 -0.12 -6.56
CA TYR A 120 7.93 1.11 -6.20
C TYR A 120 8.70 2.38 -6.59
N VAL A 121 10.01 2.41 -6.38
CA VAL A 121 10.89 3.53 -6.77
C VAL A 121 10.92 3.66 -8.29
N ILE A 122 10.97 2.56 -9.05
CA ILE A 122 10.85 2.58 -10.50
C ILE A 122 9.49 3.17 -10.92
N ASP A 123 8.39 2.70 -10.33
CA ASP A 123 7.03 3.15 -10.66
C ASP A 123 6.75 4.62 -10.28
N ASN A 124 7.44 5.18 -9.27
CA ASN A 124 7.05 6.47 -8.66
C ASN A 124 8.15 7.54 -8.62
N LEU A 125 9.42 7.19 -8.86
CA LEU A 125 10.56 8.11 -8.79
C LEU A 125 11.43 8.09 -10.04
N SER A 126 11.30 7.10 -10.93
CA SER A 126 12.08 7.10 -12.16
C SER A 126 11.46 8.07 -13.17
N THR A 127 12.29 8.97 -13.71
CA THR A 127 12.00 9.80 -14.89
C THR A 127 11.92 8.97 -16.18
N VAL A 128 11.85 7.64 -16.05
CA VAL A 128 11.79 6.69 -17.16
C VAL A 128 10.46 5.96 -17.02
N ASN A 129 9.49 6.38 -17.83
CA ASN A 129 8.14 5.85 -17.91
C ASN A 129 8.11 4.41 -18.47
N VAL A 130 8.85 3.48 -17.86
CA VAL A 130 8.99 2.09 -18.34
C VAL A 130 7.94 1.23 -17.66
N LEU A 131 6.99 0.74 -18.44
CA LEU A 131 5.98 -0.20 -17.97
C LEU A 131 6.53 -1.62 -17.98
N THR A 132 6.30 -2.38 -16.92
CA THR A 132 6.64 -3.81 -16.88
C THR A 132 5.66 -4.63 -17.74
N GLU A 133 6.00 -5.90 -18.05
CA GLU A 133 5.04 -6.80 -18.73
C GLU A 133 3.73 -6.93 -17.94
N ALA A 134 3.81 -6.95 -16.61
CA ALA A 134 2.62 -7.05 -15.76
C ALA A 134 1.72 -5.82 -15.91
N ASP A 135 2.29 -4.62 -16.03
CA ASP A 135 1.54 -3.38 -16.23
C ASP A 135 0.91 -3.32 -17.61
N LEU A 136 1.66 -3.71 -18.65
CA LEU A 136 1.13 -3.82 -20.01
C LEU A 136 -0.02 -4.84 -20.10
N ARG A 137 0.10 -5.97 -19.40
CA ARG A 137 -0.97 -6.97 -19.32
C ARG A 137 -2.21 -6.43 -18.61
N ARG A 138 -2.03 -5.69 -17.51
CA ARG A 138 -3.13 -5.04 -16.78
C ARG A 138 -3.83 -3.99 -17.63
N LEU A 139 -3.06 -3.15 -18.34
CA LEU A 139 -3.60 -2.16 -19.27
C LEU A 139 -4.40 -2.84 -20.38
N HIS A 140 -3.83 -3.86 -21.03
CA HIS A 140 -4.51 -4.62 -22.07
C HIS A 140 -5.84 -5.24 -21.57
N GLN A 141 -5.87 -5.79 -20.35
CA GLN A 141 -7.11 -6.34 -19.77
C GLN A 141 -8.13 -5.25 -19.42
N ARG A 142 -7.71 -4.16 -18.77
CA ARG A 142 -8.61 -3.10 -18.28
C ARG A 142 -9.19 -2.24 -19.39
N PHE A 143 -8.47 -2.05 -20.49
CA PHE A 143 -8.95 -1.34 -21.67
C PHE A 143 -9.79 -2.22 -22.62
N GLY A 144 -10.19 -3.41 -22.16
CA GLY A 144 -11.08 -4.29 -22.91
C GLY A 144 -10.42 -4.94 -24.11
N HIS A 145 -9.20 -5.48 -23.93
CA HIS A 145 -8.44 -6.18 -24.96
C HIS A 145 -8.17 -5.33 -26.21
N PRO A 146 -7.58 -4.13 -26.07
CA PRO A 146 -7.26 -3.29 -27.21
C PRO A 146 -6.27 -4.02 -28.13
N SER A 147 -6.40 -3.77 -29.44
CA SER A 147 -5.42 -4.22 -30.41
C SER A 147 -4.03 -3.64 -30.10
N VAL A 148 -2.98 -4.35 -30.52
CA VAL A 148 -1.57 -3.92 -30.34
C VAL A 148 -1.40 -2.46 -30.77
N ARG A 149 -1.89 -2.11 -31.97
CA ARG A 149 -1.80 -0.74 -32.51
C ARG A 149 -2.49 0.31 -31.64
N LYS A 150 -3.64 -0.02 -31.04
CA LYS A 150 -4.38 0.91 -30.17
C LYS A 150 -3.64 1.11 -28.84
N LEU A 151 -3.01 0.05 -28.34
CA LEU A 151 -2.23 0.10 -27.12
C LEU A 151 -0.89 0.83 -27.32
N GLU A 152 -0.17 0.58 -28.42
CA GLU A 152 1.05 1.32 -28.81
C GLU A 152 0.79 2.82 -28.87
N LYS A 153 -0.26 3.23 -29.60
CA LYS A 153 -0.64 4.64 -29.72
C LYS A 153 -0.94 5.30 -28.37
N LEU A 154 -1.64 4.59 -27.47
CA LEU A 154 -1.94 5.10 -26.13
C LEU A 154 -0.67 5.31 -25.30
N LEU A 155 0.29 4.38 -25.41
CA LEU A 155 1.56 4.47 -24.70
C LEU A 155 2.42 5.62 -25.22
N GLU A 156 2.48 5.82 -26.54
CA GLU A 156 3.14 6.97 -27.17
C GLU A 156 2.54 8.30 -26.72
N GLU A 157 1.20 8.42 -26.78
CA GLU A 157 0.48 9.63 -26.36
C GLU A 157 0.66 9.94 -24.85
N SER A 158 0.93 8.90 -24.06
CA SER A 158 1.16 9.02 -22.61
C SER A 158 2.65 9.17 -22.25
N GLY A 159 3.54 9.23 -23.24
CA GLY A 159 4.99 9.39 -23.02
C GLY A 159 5.66 8.15 -22.40
N HIS A 160 5.14 6.96 -22.65
CA HIS A 160 5.73 5.68 -22.23
C HIS A 160 6.50 5.04 -23.39
N GLU A 161 7.75 4.64 -23.12
CA GLU A 161 8.46 3.72 -24.02
C GLU A 161 7.78 2.35 -23.98
N HIS A 162 7.71 1.69 -25.12
CA HIS A 162 7.03 0.41 -25.24
C HIS A 162 7.78 -0.55 -26.17
N ASN A 163 7.63 -1.85 -25.91
CA ASN A 163 8.20 -2.91 -26.74
C ASN A 163 7.09 -3.56 -27.57
N SER A 164 7.06 -3.25 -28.88
CA SER A 164 6.08 -3.80 -29.82
C SER A 164 6.06 -5.33 -29.88
N GLU A 165 7.18 -6.01 -29.70
CA GLU A 165 7.21 -7.48 -29.68
C GLU A 165 6.54 -8.04 -28.43
N LEU A 166 6.73 -7.39 -27.28
CA LEU A 166 6.09 -7.77 -26.02
C LEU A 166 4.57 -7.59 -26.12
N LEU A 167 4.10 -6.48 -26.68
CA LEU A 167 2.67 -6.24 -26.91
C LEU A 167 2.04 -7.28 -27.84
N LYS A 168 2.74 -7.64 -28.93
CA LYS A 168 2.31 -8.72 -29.85
C LYS A 168 2.21 -10.07 -29.13
N LYS A 169 3.19 -10.40 -28.28
CA LYS A 169 3.15 -11.62 -27.46
C LYS A 169 1.97 -11.60 -26.49
N LEU A 170 1.75 -10.48 -25.79
CA LEU A 170 0.65 -10.33 -24.84
C LEU A 170 -0.72 -10.55 -25.51
N THR A 171 -0.98 -9.93 -26.66
CA THR A 171 -2.22 -10.13 -27.41
C THR A 171 -2.34 -11.58 -27.91
N LYS A 172 -1.26 -12.18 -28.44
CA LYS A 172 -1.26 -13.57 -28.94
C LYS A 172 -1.62 -14.60 -27.88
N PHE A 173 -1.17 -14.42 -26.64
CA PHE A 173 -1.43 -15.34 -25.53
C PHE A 173 -2.65 -14.94 -24.67
N CYS A 174 -3.40 -13.92 -25.09
CA CYS A 174 -4.61 -13.52 -24.40
C CYS A 174 -5.78 -14.39 -24.82
N LYS A 175 -6.51 -14.96 -23.85
CA LYS A 175 -7.65 -15.86 -24.11
C LYS A 175 -8.86 -15.16 -24.74
N TYR A 176 -8.89 -13.83 -24.71
CA TYR A 176 -10.01 -13.00 -25.15
C TYR A 176 -9.70 -12.20 -26.43
N CYS A 177 -8.54 -12.43 -27.05
CA CYS A 177 -8.08 -11.77 -28.27
C CYS A 177 -8.06 -12.72 -29.45
#